data_AF-A0A060C5I5-F1
#
_entry.id   AF-A0A060C5I5-F1
#
_cell.length_a   1.000
_cell.length_b   1.000
_cell.length_c   1.000
_cell.angle_alpha   90.00
_cell.angle_beta   90.00
_cell.angle_gamma   90.00
#
_symmetry.space_group_name_H-M   'P 1'
#
loop_
_entity.id
_entity.type
_entity.pdbx_description
1 polymer ?
#
loop_
_entity_poly.entity_id
_entity_poly.type
_entity_poly.pdbx_seq_one_letter_code
_entity_poly.pdbx_strand_id
1 'polypeptide(L)'
;PILLRGVNRHEFDPRRGRAVDPEVDEADVRLMKAHNVNAVRTSHYPPSEHFLSLCDEYGLWVMDECDLETHGFSAQDWEGNPADDSTWHDVLLDRMERTVERDKNHASIIMWSLGNESWSGANLREMARWTHRR
;
A
#
# COMPACT_ATOMS: atom_id res chain seq x y z
N PRO A 1 8.98 2.32 -22.38
CA PRO A 1 9.03 3.00 -21.07
C PRO A 1 7.63 3.47 -20.65
N ILE A 2 7.26 3.31 -19.37
CA ILE A 2 5.97 3.75 -18.81
C ILE A 2 6.18 5.04 -18.02
N LEU A 3 5.28 6.02 -18.16
CA LEU A 3 5.24 7.23 -17.33
C LEU A 3 4.09 7.11 -16.34
N LEU A 4 4.40 7.06 -15.04
CA LEU A 4 3.40 7.07 -13.96
C LEU A 4 2.99 8.52 -13.68
N ARG A 5 1.70 8.82 -13.91
CA ARG A 5 1.01 10.07 -13.58
C ARG A 5 0.15 9.78 -12.37
N GLY A 6 0.82 9.64 -11.23
CA GLY A 6 0.26 9.03 -10.04
C GLY A 6 -0.29 10.01 -9.01
N VAL A 7 -1.18 9.49 -8.17
CA VAL A 7 -1.63 10.12 -6.92
C VAL A 7 -1.46 9.14 -5.75
N ASN A 8 -1.36 9.67 -4.52
CA ASN A 8 -1.50 8.88 -3.30
C ASN A 8 -2.96 8.92 -2.88
N ARG A 9 -3.55 7.77 -2.53
CA ARG A 9 -4.95 7.69 -2.08
C ARG A 9 -5.01 7.05 -0.70
N HIS A 10 -5.55 7.81 0.26
CA HIS A 10 -6.09 7.25 1.50
C HIS A 10 -7.58 6.95 1.32
N GLU A 11 -8.06 5.86 1.92
CA GLU A 11 -9.49 5.60 2.06
C GLU A 11 -10.09 6.50 3.14
N PHE A 12 -10.81 7.53 2.72
CA PHE A 12 -11.43 8.47 3.62
C PHE A 12 -12.71 9.08 3.03
N ASP A 13 -13.79 9.02 3.80
CA ASP A 13 -15.02 9.78 3.59
C ASP A 13 -15.20 10.77 4.77
N PRO A 14 -15.57 12.03 4.50
CA PRO A 14 -15.69 13.07 5.53
C PRO A 14 -16.78 12.81 6.59
N ARG A 15 -17.72 11.89 6.33
CA ARG A 15 -18.82 11.53 7.23
C ARG A 15 -18.60 10.16 7.88
N ARG A 16 -17.86 9.25 7.24
CA ARG A 16 -17.70 7.85 7.67
C ARG A 16 -16.27 7.46 8.05
N GLY A 17 -15.30 8.36 7.89
CA GLY A 17 -13.89 8.04 8.10
C GLY A 17 -13.43 7.01 7.09
N ARG A 18 -12.83 5.91 7.54
CA ARG A 18 -12.28 4.86 6.66
C ARG A 18 -13.34 3.88 6.11
N ALA A 19 -14.59 3.97 6.56
CA ALA A 19 -15.69 3.16 6.02
C ALA A 19 -16.26 3.81 4.74
N VAL A 20 -15.46 3.81 3.68
CA VAL A 20 -15.79 4.37 2.37
C VAL A 20 -16.82 3.50 1.65
N ASP A 21 -17.81 4.12 1.01
CA ASP A 21 -18.82 3.41 0.23
C ASP A 21 -18.27 2.97 -1.14
N PRO A 22 -18.70 1.83 -1.69
CA PRO A 22 -18.31 1.38 -3.04
C PRO A 22 -18.56 2.43 -4.13
N GLU A 23 -19.65 3.19 -4.02
CA GLU A 23 -19.97 4.25 -4.98
C GLU A 23 -18.95 5.41 -4.93
N VAL A 24 -18.33 5.65 -3.77
CA VAL A 24 -17.26 6.65 -3.62
C VAL A 24 -15.95 6.13 -4.23
N ASP A 25 -15.63 4.85 -4.05
CA ASP A 25 -14.48 4.22 -4.73
C ASP A 25 -14.59 4.34 -6.26
N GLU A 26 -15.74 4.02 -6.85
CA GLU A 26 -15.95 4.16 -8.29
C GLU A 26 -15.88 5.62 -8.75
N ALA A 27 -16.47 6.54 -7.98
CA ALA A 27 -16.42 7.98 -8.27
C ALA A 27 -14.97 8.50 -8.26
N ASP A 28 -14.16 8.10 -7.28
CA ASP A 28 -12.74 8.45 -7.19
C ASP A 28 -11.98 7.96 -8.42
N VAL A 29 -12.12 6.69 -8.79
CA VAL A 29 -11.45 6.10 -9.96
C VAL A 29 -11.85 6.85 -11.24
N ARG A 30 -13.15 7.09 -11.45
CA ARG A 30 -13.63 7.85 -12.62
C ARG A 30 -13.08 9.27 -12.66
N LEU A 31 -13.02 9.95 -11.51
CA LEU A 31 -12.47 11.30 -11.42
C LEU A 31 -10.98 11.32 -11.76
N MET A 32 -10.22 10.34 -11.28
CA MET A 32 -8.81 10.15 -11.64
C MET A 32 -8.65 10.00 -13.16
N LYS A 33 -9.42 9.11 -13.79
CA LYS A 33 -9.37 8.90 -15.24
C LYS A 33 -9.73 10.16 -16.02
N ALA A 34 -10.74 10.92 -15.58
CA ALA A 34 -11.13 12.19 -16.19
C ALA A 34 -10.01 13.25 -16.13
N HIS A 35 -9.08 13.14 -15.20
CA HIS A 35 -7.95 14.07 -15.01
C HIS A 35 -6.60 13.50 -15.46
N ASN A 36 -6.59 12.50 -16.35
CA ASN A 36 -5.38 11.89 -16.92
C ASN A 36 -4.46 11.22 -15.90
N VAL A 37 -4.96 10.89 -14.70
CA VAL A 37 -4.26 10.03 -13.74
C VAL A 37 -4.24 8.61 -14.31
N ASN A 38 -3.08 7.96 -14.22
CA ASN A 38 -2.91 6.58 -14.67
C ASN A 38 -2.29 5.65 -13.62
N ALA A 39 -1.99 6.17 -12.41
CA ALA A 39 -1.39 5.38 -11.35
C ALA A 39 -1.89 5.81 -9.97
N VAL A 40 -1.91 4.87 -9.03
CA VAL A 40 -2.27 5.09 -7.62
C VAL A 40 -1.25 4.38 -6.73
N ARG A 41 -0.87 5.05 -5.64
CA ARG A 41 -0.26 4.42 -4.47
C ARG A 41 -1.28 4.34 -3.35
N THR A 42 -1.44 3.15 -2.75
CA THR A 42 -2.38 2.89 -1.65
C THR A 42 -1.79 3.35 -0.31
N SER A 43 -1.59 4.66 -0.18
CA SER A 43 -0.95 5.27 0.99
C SER A 43 -1.80 5.04 2.27
N HIS A 44 -1.31 4.44 3.35
CA HIS A 44 -0.08 3.64 3.48
C HIS A 44 -0.43 2.23 4.00
N TYR A 45 -1.42 1.61 3.35
CA TYR A 45 -2.02 0.33 3.72
C TYR A 45 -2.83 -0.24 2.55
N PRO A 46 -3.07 -1.56 2.50
CA PRO A 46 -3.83 -2.16 1.42
C PRO A 46 -5.27 -1.62 1.42
N PRO A 47 -5.84 -1.28 0.25
CA PRO A 47 -7.19 -0.72 0.15
C PRO A 47 -8.25 -1.83 0.23
N SER A 48 -9.52 -1.49 0.02
CA SER A 48 -10.60 -2.46 -0.22
C SER A 48 -10.33 -3.31 -1.47
N GLU A 49 -10.73 -4.58 -1.47
CA GLU A 49 -10.66 -5.47 -2.65
C GLU A 49 -11.52 -4.93 -3.82
N HIS A 50 -12.59 -4.20 -3.50
CA HIS A 50 -13.44 -3.55 -4.50
C HIS A 50 -12.67 -2.46 -5.26
N PHE A 51 -11.90 -1.63 -4.57
CA PHE A 51 -11.08 -0.61 -5.20
C PHE A 51 -10.02 -1.21 -6.15
N LEU A 52 -9.38 -2.32 -5.79
CA LEU A 52 -8.44 -3.02 -6.69
C LEU A 52 -9.13 -3.59 -7.93
N SER A 53 -10.34 -4.15 -7.76
CA SER A 53 -11.16 -4.61 -8.89
C SER A 53 -11.51 -3.46 -9.85
N LEU A 54 -11.82 -2.27 -9.33
CA LEU A 54 -12.03 -1.07 -10.15
C LEU A 54 -10.74 -0.61 -10.84
N CYS A 55 -9.58 -0.73 -10.19
CA CYS A 55 -8.29 -0.40 -10.82
C CYS A 55 -7.97 -1.33 -12.00
N ASP A 56 -8.29 -2.62 -11.89
CA ASP A 56 -8.20 -3.57 -13.00
C ASP A 56 -9.15 -3.19 -14.15
N GLU A 57 -10.41 -2.86 -13.84
CA GLU A 57 -11.45 -2.56 -14.81
C GLU A 57 -11.19 -1.24 -15.58
N TYR A 58 -10.87 -0.16 -14.85
CA TYR A 58 -10.70 1.18 -15.41
C TYR A 58 -9.26 1.48 -15.88
N GLY A 59 -8.32 0.58 -15.58
CA GLY A 59 -6.91 0.68 -15.96
C GLY A 59 -6.17 1.76 -15.18
N LEU A 60 -5.72 1.41 -13.97
CA LEU A 60 -4.78 2.18 -13.15
C LEU A 60 -3.59 1.31 -12.78
N TRP A 61 -2.37 1.86 -12.85
CA TRP A 61 -1.19 1.21 -12.30
C TRP A 61 -1.16 1.37 -10.78
N VAL A 62 -1.13 0.26 -10.05
CA VAL A 62 -1.18 0.27 -8.59
C VAL A 62 0.20 -0.07 -8.01
N MET A 63 0.66 0.79 -7.10
CA MET A 63 1.65 0.45 -6.09
C MET A 63 0.89 0.09 -4.82
N ASP A 64 0.82 -1.20 -4.52
CA ASP A 64 0.08 -1.67 -3.36
C ASP A 64 1.01 -1.76 -2.14
N GLU A 65 0.64 -1.05 -1.08
CA GLU A 65 1.50 -0.78 0.07
C GLU A 65 1.03 -1.52 1.32
N CYS A 66 1.95 -2.26 1.93
CA CYS A 66 1.73 -2.93 3.19
C CYS A 66 1.41 -1.92 4.31
N ASP A 67 0.52 -2.28 5.22
CA ASP A 67 0.17 -1.49 6.40
C ASP A 67 1.34 -1.50 7.40
N LEU A 68 2.31 -0.61 7.21
CA LEU A 68 3.47 -0.44 8.07
C LEU A 68 3.97 1.01 8.01
N GLU A 69 3.90 1.68 9.16
CA GLU A 69 4.53 3.00 9.35
C GLU A 69 5.04 3.16 10.79
N THR A 70 6.32 3.45 10.95
CA THR A 70 6.96 3.67 12.26
C THR A 70 7.60 5.07 12.36
N HIS A 71 7.09 6.05 11.61
CA HIS A 71 7.69 7.38 11.52
C HIS A 71 7.88 8.08 12.87
N GLY A 72 7.03 7.79 13.87
CA GLY A 72 7.19 8.32 15.23
C GLY A 72 8.55 8.04 15.86
N PHE A 73 9.25 6.98 15.44
CA PHE A 73 10.60 6.65 15.92
C PHE A 73 11.70 7.60 15.41
N SER A 74 11.41 8.42 14.39
CA SER A 74 12.34 9.46 13.93
C SER A 74 12.69 10.49 15.00
N ALA A 75 11.78 10.75 15.95
CA ALA A 75 12.00 11.67 17.07
C ALA A 75 12.99 11.14 18.12
N GLN A 76 13.34 9.86 18.05
CA GLN A 76 14.29 9.17 18.93
C GLN A 76 15.42 8.50 18.14
N ASP A 77 15.82 9.11 17.00
CA ASP A 77 16.90 8.61 16.13
C ASP A 77 16.76 7.14 15.72
N TRP A 78 15.51 6.67 15.60
CA TRP A 78 15.14 5.30 15.27
C TRP A 78 15.55 4.23 16.30
N GLU A 79 15.92 4.63 17.52
CA GLU A 79 16.22 3.69 18.61
C GLU A 79 15.01 2.81 18.91
N GLY A 80 15.18 1.48 18.90
CA GLY A 80 14.09 0.52 19.14
C GLY A 80 13.03 0.45 18.03
N ASN A 81 13.31 0.96 16.82
CA ASN A 81 12.38 0.91 15.70
C ASN A 81 12.02 -0.56 15.33
N PRO A 82 10.72 -0.92 15.26
CA PRO A 82 10.26 -2.24 14.83
C PRO A 82 10.84 -2.73 13.49
N ALA A 83 11.26 -1.83 12.60
CA ALA A 83 11.88 -2.21 11.33
C ALA A 83 13.21 -2.99 11.49
N ASP A 84 13.95 -2.82 12.59
CA ASP A 84 15.24 -3.48 12.85
C ASP A 84 15.28 -4.30 14.15
N ASP A 85 14.19 -4.34 14.92
CA ASP A 85 14.09 -5.14 16.14
C ASP A 85 13.53 -6.54 15.86
N SER A 86 14.32 -7.59 16.15
CA SER A 86 13.93 -8.98 15.91
C SER A 86 12.65 -9.44 16.63
N THR A 87 12.24 -8.77 17.71
CA THR A 87 10.98 -9.11 18.42
C THR A 87 9.74 -8.82 17.58
N TRP A 88 9.85 -7.93 16.58
CA TRP A 88 8.79 -7.56 15.66
C TRP A 88 8.81 -8.35 14.35
N HIS A 89 9.77 -9.27 14.18
CA HIS A 89 10.02 -9.98 12.93
C HIS A 89 8.78 -10.66 12.35
N ASP A 90 8.19 -11.58 13.12
CA ASP A 90 7.06 -12.39 12.66
C ASP A 90 5.83 -11.52 12.36
N VAL A 91 5.64 -10.43 13.11
CA VAL A 91 4.51 -9.51 12.94
C VAL A 91 4.65 -8.67 11.66
N LEU A 92 5.85 -8.16 11.37
CA LEU A 92 6.10 -7.40 10.14
C LEU A 92 6.05 -8.31 8.91
N LEU A 93 6.58 -9.53 9.03
CA LEU A 93 6.48 -10.51 7.96
C LEU A 93 5.01 -10.86 7.68
N ASP A 94 4.21 -11.19 8.69
CA ASP A 94 2.77 -11.50 8.56
C ASP A 94 1.98 -10.38 7.86
N ARG A 95 2.28 -9.10 8.16
CA ARG A 95 1.68 -7.95 7.45
C ARG A 95 1.98 -7.98 5.95
N MET A 96 3.23 -8.26 5.57
CA MET A 96 3.60 -8.37 4.16
C MET A 96 2.97 -9.59 3.50
N GLU A 97 2.95 -10.74 4.20
CA GLU A 97 2.37 -11.96 3.68
C GLU A 97 0.89 -11.77 3.35
N ARG A 98 0.12 -11.21 4.29
CA ARG A 98 -1.31 -10.94 4.12
C ARG A 98 -1.59 -9.96 2.98
N THR A 99 -0.77 -8.93 2.84
CA THR A 99 -0.90 -7.93 1.77
C THR A 99 -0.76 -8.62 0.41
N VAL A 100 0.36 -9.32 0.19
CA VAL A 100 0.63 -9.95 -1.10
C VAL A 100 -0.33 -11.10 -1.39
N GLU A 101 -0.57 -11.98 -0.42
CA GLU A 101 -1.40 -13.18 -0.65
C GLU A 101 -2.86 -12.83 -0.98
N ARG A 102 -3.39 -11.74 -0.42
CA ARG A 102 -4.74 -11.24 -0.72
C ARG A 102 -4.84 -10.73 -2.16
N ASP A 103 -3.87 -9.91 -2.59
CA ASP A 103 -4.04 -9.05 -3.76
C ASP A 103 -3.26 -9.51 -5.02
N LYS A 104 -2.41 -10.54 -4.92
CA LYS A 104 -1.51 -11.05 -5.99
C LYS A 104 -2.13 -11.39 -7.36
N ASN A 105 -3.45 -11.47 -7.47
CA ASN A 105 -4.12 -11.79 -8.72
C ASN A 105 -4.60 -10.56 -9.50
N HIS A 106 -4.47 -9.36 -8.95
CA HIS A 106 -4.86 -8.10 -9.60
C HIS A 106 -3.78 -7.66 -10.61
N ALA A 107 -4.15 -7.56 -11.89
CA ALA A 107 -3.24 -7.19 -12.96
C ALA A 107 -2.80 -5.71 -12.90
N SER A 108 -3.58 -4.87 -12.24
CA SER A 108 -3.26 -3.45 -11.99
C SER A 108 -2.04 -3.28 -11.07
N ILE A 109 -1.75 -4.23 -10.18
CA ILE A 109 -0.63 -4.14 -9.24
C ILE A 109 0.69 -4.41 -9.96
N ILE A 110 1.52 -3.37 -10.04
CA ILE A 110 2.83 -3.45 -10.70
C ILE A 110 4.00 -3.37 -9.72
N MET A 111 3.76 -2.96 -8.48
CA MET A 111 4.76 -2.83 -7.43
C MET A 111 4.13 -3.14 -6.07
N TRP A 112 4.87 -3.89 -5.25
CA TRP A 112 4.61 -4.03 -3.82
C TRP A 112 5.48 -3.05 -3.05
N SER A 113 4.88 -2.25 -2.17
CA SER A 113 5.59 -1.39 -1.23
C SER A 113 5.59 -2.03 0.16
N LEU A 114 6.75 -2.00 0.82
CA LEU A 114 6.94 -2.62 2.14
C LEU A 114 6.27 -1.83 3.27
N GLY A 115 5.84 -0.60 3.00
CA GLY A 115 5.31 0.35 3.97
C GLY A 115 5.81 1.76 3.70
N ASN A 116 5.57 2.66 4.64
CA ASN A 116 5.93 4.08 4.55
C ASN A 116 6.77 4.50 5.77
N GLU A 117 7.67 5.47 5.59
CA GLU A 117 8.40 6.20 6.65
C GLU A 117 8.85 5.34 7.86
N SER A 118 9.32 4.13 7.59
CA SER A 118 9.72 3.15 8.62
C SER A 118 11.23 2.95 8.69
N TRP A 119 11.98 3.89 8.11
CA TRP A 119 13.44 3.85 7.96
C TRP A 119 13.93 2.61 7.18
N SER A 120 14.92 1.92 7.72
CA SER A 120 15.56 0.71 7.20
C SER A 120 15.80 -0.27 8.34
N GLY A 121 15.85 -1.57 8.04
CA GLY A 121 16.10 -2.58 9.07
C GLY A 121 15.98 -4.01 8.57
N ALA A 122 16.35 -4.97 9.41
CA ALA A 122 16.39 -6.40 9.12
C ALA A 122 15.02 -6.96 8.77
N ASN A 123 13.95 -6.47 9.39
CA ASN A 123 12.60 -6.94 9.14
C ASN A 123 12.10 -6.47 7.78
N LEU A 124 12.36 -5.21 7.39
CA LEU A 124 12.07 -4.72 6.03
C LEU A 124 12.82 -5.52 4.96
N ARG A 125 14.09 -5.88 5.23
CA ARG A 125 14.87 -6.75 4.32
C ARG A 125 14.24 -8.13 4.19
N GLU A 126 13.74 -8.73 5.27
CA GLU A 126 13.09 -10.04 5.18
C GLU A 126 11.72 -9.97 4.48
N MET A 127 10.90 -8.95 4.75
CA MET A 127 9.66 -8.70 4.00
C MET A 127 9.94 -8.67 2.50
N ALA A 128 10.94 -7.88 2.07
CA ALA A 128 11.34 -7.80 0.66
C ALA A 128 11.81 -9.16 0.10
N ARG A 129 12.66 -9.88 0.85
CA ARG A 129 13.14 -11.21 0.42
C ARG A 129 12.01 -12.21 0.30
N TRP A 130 11.04 -12.20 1.22
CA TRP A 130 9.87 -13.06 1.15
C TRP A 130 9.04 -12.73 -0.09
N THR A 131 8.74 -11.46 -0.33
CA THR A 131 7.96 -11.02 -1.50
C THR A 131 8.64 -11.41 -2.81
N HIS A 132 9.98 -11.30 -2.91
CA HIS A 132 10.72 -11.72 -4.10
C HIS A 132 10.69 -13.24 -4.37
N ARG A 133 10.34 -14.07 -3.38
CA ARG A 133 10.24 -15.53 -3.52
C ARG A 133 8.83 -16.00 -3.91
N ARG A 134 7.84 -15.10 -3.94
CA ARG A 134 6.46 -15.41 -4.32
C ARG A 134 6.21 -15.11 -5.80
#